data_AF-A0A410MAF0-F1
#
_entry.id   AF-A0A410MAF0-F1
#
_cell.length_a   1.000
_cell.length_b   1.000
_cell.length_c   1.000
_cell.angle_alpha   90.00
_cell.angle_beta   90.00
_cell.angle_gamma   90.00
#
_symmetry.space_group_name_H-M   'P 1'
#
loop_
_entity.id
_entity.type
_entity.pdbx_description
1 polymer ?
#
loop_
_entity_poly.entity_id
_entity_poly.type
_entity_poly.pdbx_seq_one_letter_code
_entity_poly.pdbx_strand_id
1 'polypeptide(L)'
;MKKENQCEQYSFQLKLLMNVEEMKKYPFTKMVIEKGMTEQEYNETLGLLELLDDTYKEELEYGLIDHSSLLLHYAGMLCSKLPVEGSLQALEGEGLYPELAKKLLQLKDI
;
A
#
# COMPACT_ATOMS: atom_id res chain seq x y z
N MET A 1 16.70 35.48 17.76
CA MET A 1 15.94 34.22 17.92
C MET A 1 15.85 33.57 16.56
N LYS A 2 16.52 32.43 16.34
CA LYS A 2 16.37 31.67 15.10
C LYS A 2 14.93 31.17 15.07
N LYS A 3 14.16 31.49 14.02
CA LYS A 3 12.91 30.78 13.75
C LYS A 3 13.34 29.33 13.52
N GLU A 4 13.17 28.47 14.52
CA GLU A 4 13.25 27.05 14.29
C GLU A 4 12.27 26.75 13.15
N ASN A 5 12.78 26.12 12.10
CA ASN A 5 11.99 25.81 10.94
C ASN A 5 10.94 24.79 11.36
N GLN A 6 9.67 25.21 11.48
CA GLN A 6 8.58 24.35 11.93
C GLN A 6 8.49 23.06 11.10
N CYS A 7 8.86 23.13 9.82
CA CYS A 7 8.91 21.96 8.94
C CYS A 7 10.00 20.95 9.36
N GLU A 8 11.17 21.43 9.80
CA GLU A 8 12.23 20.56 10.34
C GLU A 8 11.80 19.92 11.66
N GLN A 9 11.10 20.67 12.52
CA GLN A 9 10.56 20.14 13.77
C GLN A 9 9.51 19.05 13.52
N TYR A 10 8.55 19.27 12.63
CA TYR A 10 7.55 18.26 12.28
C TYR A 10 8.17 17.04 11.59
N SER A 11 9.15 17.23 10.71
CA SER A 11 9.87 16.12 10.08
C SER A 11 10.60 15.27 11.12
N PHE A 12 11.22 15.90 12.11
CA PHE A 12 11.88 15.18 13.21
C PHE A 12 10.87 14.41 14.08
N GLN A 13 9.77 15.05 14.48
CA GLN A 13 8.72 14.40 15.27
C GLN A 13 8.11 13.21 14.54
N LEU A 14 7.82 13.35 13.23
CA LEU A 14 7.33 12.27 12.39
C LEU A 14 8.34 11.11 12.34
N LYS A 15 9.64 11.38 12.15
CA LYS A 15 10.68 10.33 12.20
C LYS A 15 10.73 9.60 13.53
N LEU A 16 10.50 10.27 14.65
CA LEU A 16 10.42 9.61 15.96
C LEU A 16 9.20 8.68 16.03
N LEU A 17 8.02 9.14 15.58
CA LEU A 17 6.81 8.33 15.52
C LEU A 17 6.98 7.10 14.61
N MET A 18 7.70 7.23 13.49
CA MET A 18 7.96 6.13 12.56
C MET A 18 8.84 5.00 13.13
N ASN A 19 9.53 5.25 14.24
CA ASN A 19 10.45 4.31 14.89
C ASN A 19 9.86 3.62 16.13
N VAL A 20 8.64 3.97 16.55
CA VAL A 20 8.01 3.31 17.70
C VAL A 20 7.60 1.87 17.33
N GLU A 21 7.60 0.99 18.32
CA GLU A 21 7.27 -0.43 18.13
C GLU A 21 5.89 -0.64 17.50
N GLU A 22 4.91 0.22 17.86
CA GLU A 22 3.55 0.16 17.33
C GLU A 22 3.50 0.37 15.81
N MET A 23 4.42 1.18 15.25
CA MET A 23 4.46 1.44 13.81
C MET A 23 4.83 0.19 12.99
N LYS A 24 5.41 -0.83 13.62
CA LYS A 24 5.69 -2.12 12.96
C LYS A 24 4.43 -2.87 12.55
N LYS A 25 3.28 -2.57 13.16
CA LYS A 25 1.97 -3.15 12.79
C LYS A 25 1.34 -2.48 11.56
N TYR A 26 1.90 -1.35 11.12
CA TYR A 26 1.38 -0.55 10.01
C TYR A 26 2.42 -0.39 8.91
N PRO A 27 2.93 -1.48 8.31
CA PRO A 27 3.99 -1.44 7.31
C PRO A 27 3.60 -0.69 6.02
N PHE A 28 2.33 -0.71 5.59
CA PHE A 28 1.87 0.02 4.41
C PHE A 28 1.76 1.51 4.71
N THR A 29 1.12 1.88 5.82
CA THR A 29 1.08 3.28 6.28
C THR A 29 2.49 3.83 6.46
N LYS A 30 3.41 3.03 6.99
CA LYS A 30 4.82 3.38 7.11
C LYS A 30 5.45 3.67 5.75
N MET A 31 5.23 2.80 4.78
CA MET A 31 5.74 2.97 3.42
C MET A 31 5.20 4.25 2.76
N VAL A 32 3.90 4.53 2.89
CA VAL A 32 3.26 5.75 2.36
C VAL A 32 3.96 7.01 2.87
N ILE A 33 4.24 7.06 4.17
CA ILE A 33 4.92 8.19 4.83
C ILE A 33 6.38 8.29 4.37
N GLU A 34 7.13 7.17 4.38
CA GLU A 34 8.55 7.15 4.01
C GLU A 34 8.78 7.50 2.54
N LYS A 35 7.84 7.14 1.66
CA LYS A 35 7.87 7.47 0.24
C LYS A 35 7.38 8.88 -0.06
N GLY A 36 6.89 9.63 0.94
CA GLY A 36 6.41 10.99 0.76
C GLY A 36 5.26 11.04 -0.24
N MET A 37 4.32 10.10 -0.12
CA MET A 37 3.10 10.14 -0.93
C MET A 37 2.27 11.35 -0.52
N THR A 38 1.72 12.02 -1.53
CA THR A 38 0.71 13.04 -1.36
C THR A 38 -0.63 12.39 -1.03
N GLU A 39 -1.55 13.16 -0.46
CA GLU A 39 -2.92 12.70 -0.21
C GLU A 39 -3.61 12.21 -1.49
N GLN A 40 -3.36 12.88 -2.63
CA GLN A 40 -3.88 12.45 -3.93
C GLN A 40 -3.35 11.06 -4.31
N GLU A 41 -2.02 10.86 -4.29
CA GLU A 41 -1.42 9.56 -4.64
C GLU A 41 -1.89 8.44 -3.70
N TYR A 42 -2.10 8.76 -2.42
CA TYR A 42 -2.62 7.82 -1.44
C TYR A 42 -4.07 7.43 -1.76
N ASN A 43 -4.94 8.41 -2.01
CA ASN A 43 -6.35 8.16 -2.34
C ASN A 43 -6.49 7.43 -3.69
N GLU A 44 -5.67 7.74 -4.68
CA GLU A 44 -5.61 7.01 -5.95
C GLU A 44 -5.19 5.55 -5.75
N THR A 45 -4.20 5.31 -4.87
CA THR A 45 -3.76 3.95 -4.53
C THR A 45 -4.87 3.17 -3.82
N LEU A 46 -5.59 3.79 -2.88
CA LEU A 46 -6.72 3.16 -2.21
C LEU A 46 -7.88 2.87 -3.17
N GLY A 47 -8.19 3.79 -4.08
CA GLY A 47 -9.22 3.60 -5.10
C GLY A 47 -8.88 2.46 -6.06
N LEU A 48 -7.59 2.30 -6.42
CA LEU A 48 -7.12 1.13 -7.18
C LEU A 48 -7.34 -0.16 -6.39
N LEU A 49 -6.99 -0.18 -5.11
CA LEU A 49 -7.13 -1.38 -4.27
C LEU A 49 -8.60 -1.78 -4.10
N GLU A 50 -9.49 -0.81 -3.88
CA GLU A 50 -10.94 -1.03 -3.78
C GLU A 50 -11.50 -1.61 -5.08
N LEU A 51 -11.15 -1.02 -6.23
CA LEU A 51 -11.54 -1.52 -7.55
C LEU A 51 -11.08 -2.98 -7.77
N LEU A 52 -9.83 -3.28 -7.44
CA LEU A 52 -9.27 -4.62 -7.61
C LEU A 52 -9.90 -5.63 -6.66
N ASP A 53 -10.21 -5.24 -5.42
CA ASP A 53 -10.83 -6.12 -4.43
C ASP A 53 -12.27 -6.45 -4.80
N ASP A 54 -13.02 -5.47 -5.29
CA ASP A 54 -14.37 -5.68 -5.80
C ASP A 54 -14.37 -6.56 -7.05
N THR A 55 -13.47 -6.29 -8.00
CA THR A 55 -13.28 -7.16 -9.19
C THR A 55 -12.93 -8.59 -8.76
N TYR A 56 -12.04 -8.75 -7.79
CA TYR A 56 -11.64 -10.07 -7.30
C TYR A 56 -12.81 -10.82 -6.67
N LYS A 57 -13.64 -10.16 -5.85
CA LYS A 57 -14.84 -10.78 -5.28
C LYS A 57 -15.81 -11.21 -6.35
N GLU A 58 -16.05 -10.37 -7.36
CA GLU A 58 -16.89 -10.74 -8.51
C GLU A 58 -16.31 -11.95 -9.24
N GLU A 59 -15.00 -11.97 -9.51
CA GLU A 59 -14.33 -13.10 -10.16
C GLU A 59 -14.50 -14.40 -9.36
N LEU A 60 -14.41 -14.34 -8.03
CA LEU A 60 -14.67 -15.48 -7.15
C LEU A 60 -16.13 -15.96 -7.22
N GLU A 61 -17.10 -15.04 -7.27
CA GLU A 61 -18.52 -15.38 -7.41
C GLU A 61 -18.81 -16.08 -8.74
N TYR A 62 -18.14 -15.68 -9.82
CA TYR A 62 -18.22 -16.34 -11.13
C TYR A 62 -17.40 -17.63 -11.23
N GLY A 63 -16.61 -17.97 -10.21
CA GLY A 63 -15.77 -19.17 -10.19
C GLY A 63 -14.55 -19.10 -11.10
N LEU A 64 -14.04 -17.90 -11.39
CA LEU A 64 -12.81 -17.71 -12.14
C LEU A 64 -11.60 -18.18 -11.32
N ILE A 65 -10.62 -18.77 -12.00
CA ILE A 65 -9.41 -19.35 -11.39
C ILE A 65 -8.17 -18.50 -11.75
N ASP A 66 -8.18 -17.91 -12.95
CA ASP A 66 -7.13 -17.02 -13.42
C ASP A 66 -7.46 -15.58 -13.06
N HIS A 67 -6.56 -14.96 -12.30
CA HIS A 67 -6.66 -13.58 -11.83
C HIS A 67 -5.39 -12.79 -12.18
N SER A 68 -4.63 -13.26 -13.18
CA SER A 68 -3.37 -12.62 -13.61
C SER A 68 -3.58 -11.18 -14.10
N SER A 69 -4.78 -10.89 -14.60
CA SER A 69 -5.27 -9.55 -14.95
C SER A 69 -5.17 -8.57 -13.77
N LEU A 70 -5.51 -9.02 -12.55
CA LEU A 70 -5.47 -8.18 -11.34
C LEU A 70 -4.03 -7.78 -10.99
N LEU A 71 -3.07 -8.71 -11.07
CA LEU A 71 -1.67 -8.41 -10.80
C LEU A 71 -1.08 -7.46 -11.84
N LEU A 72 -1.41 -7.69 -13.12
CA LEU A 72 -1.00 -6.78 -14.19
C LEU A 72 -1.58 -5.38 -13.99
N HIS A 73 -2.86 -5.28 -13.63
CA HIS A 73 -3.53 -4.01 -13.37
C HIS A 73 -2.93 -3.30 -12.16
N TYR A 74 -2.69 -4.04 -11.06
CA TYR A 74 -2.00 -3.53 -9.88
C TYR A 74 -0.62 -2.97 -10.23
N ALA A 75 0.24 -3.76 -10.88
CA ALA A 75 1.60 -3.33 -11.23
C ALA A 75 1.62 -2.16 -12.23
N GLY A 76 0.62 -2.06 -13.11
CA GLY A 76 0.52 -0.99 -14.11
C GLY A 76 0.01 0.34 -13.57
N MET A 77 -0.87 0.30 -12.55
CA MET A 77 -1.56 1.50 -12.04
C MET A 77 -1.11 1.93 -10.64
N LEU A 78 -0.31 1.10 -9.95
CA LEU A 78 0.24 1.45 -8.65
C LEU A 78 1.04 2.76 -8.72
N CYS A 79 0.95 3.57 -7.68
CA CYS A 79 1.79 4.76 -7.52
C CYS A 79 3.27 4.42 -7.74
N SER A 80 3.96 5.16 -8.62
CA SER A 80 5.35 4.90 -9.01
C SER A 80 6.37 4.98 -7.87
N LYS A 81 5.98 5.58 -6.73
CA LYS A 81 6.78 5.63 -5.50
C LYS A 81 6.77 4.31 -4.72
N LEU A 82 5.77 3.46 -4.96
CA LEU A 82 5.58 2.21 -4.25
C LEU A 82 6.19 1.03 -5.04
N PRO A 83 7.03 0.19 -4.42
CA PRO A 83 7.50 -1.03 -5.04
C PRO A 83 6.40 -2.10 -5.01
N VAL A 84 6.01 -2.63 -6.18
CA VAL A 84 4.89 -3.60 -6.34
C VAL A 84 4.92 -4.72 -5.30
N GLU A 85 6.04 -5.43 -5.17
CA GLU A 85 6.16 -6.53 -4.19
C GLU A 85 6.11 -6.03 -2.75
N GLY A 86 6.88 -4.98 -2.44
CA GLY A 86 6.97 -4.46 -1.09
C GLY A 86 5.63 -3.90 -0.60
N SER A 87 4.85 -3.28 -1.48
CA SER A 87 3.53 -2.77 -1.15
C SER A 87 2.53 -3.90 -0.92
N LEU A 88 2.58 -5.00 -1.68
CA LEU A 88 1.73 -6.16 -1.43
C LEU A 88 2.04 -6.83 -0.08
N GLN A 89 3.32 -7.03 0.25
CA GLN A 89 3.75 -7.54 1.55
C GLN A 89 3.32 -6.62 2.70
N ALA A 90 3.40 -5.30 2.47
CA ALA A 90 2.98 -4.32 3.45
C ALA A 90 1.45 -4.29 3.63
N LEU A 91 0.67 -4.42 2.55
CA LEU A 91 -0.79 -4.52 2.62
C LEU A 91 -1.21 -5.78 3.39
N GLU A 92 -0.61 -6.93 3.09
CA GLU A 92 -0.85 -8.18 3.81
C GLU A 92 -0.48 -8.05 5.29
N GLY A 93 0.69 -7.50 5.60
CA GLY A 93 1.16 -7.31 6.98
C GLY A 93 0.34 -6.32 7.81
N GLU A 94 -0.35 -5.37 7.17
CA GLU A 94 -1.26 -4.42 7.83
C GLU A 94 -2.72 -4.92 7.85
N GLY A 95 -3.03 -6.02 7.15
CA GLY A 95 -4.38 -6.56 7.04
C GLY A 95 -5.30 -5.75 6.11
N LEU A 96 -4.73 -4.98 5.18
CA LEU A 96 -5.48 -4.21 4.18
C LEU A 96 -5.75 -5.09 2.96
N TYR A 97 -7.03 -5.22 2.58
CA TYR A 97 -7.48 -6.05 1.46
C TYR A 97 -6.85 -7.47 1.50
N PRO A 98 -6.99 -8.21 2.61
CA PRO A 98 -6.16 -9.37 2.92
C PRO A 98 -6.28 -10.51 1.90
N GLU A 99 -7.50 -10.77 1.39
CA GLU A 99 -7.74 -11.81 0.39
C GLU A 99 -7.11 -11.45 -0.97
N LEU A 100 -7.30 -10.20 -1.43
CA LEU A 100 -6.68 -9.67 -2.65
C LEU A 100 -5.16 -9.69 -2.53
N ALA A 101 -4.58 -9.12 -1.47
CA ALA A 101 -3.14 -9.01 -1.27
C ALA A 101 -2.47 -10.39 -1.29
N LYS A 102 -3.06 -11.35 -0.56
CA LYS A 102 -2.59 -12.74 -0.53
C LYS A 102 -2.67 -13.40 -1.91
N LYS A 103 -3.76 -13.18 -2.66
CA LYS A 103 -3.90 -13.72 -4.01
C LYS A 103 -2.86 -13.14 -4.98
N LEU A 104 -2.65 -11.82 -4.95
CA LEU A 104 -1.67 -11.15 -5.79
C LEU A 104 -0.22 -11.58 -5.49
N LEU A 105 0.11 -11.84 -4.22
CA LEU A 105 1.39 -12.41 -3.82
C LEU A 105 1.59 -13.82 -4.38
N GLN A 106 0.57 -14.68 -4.33
CA GLN A 106 0.64 -16.04 -4.88
C GLN A 106 0.87 -16.07 -6.40
N LEU A 107 0.28 -15.12 -7.14
CA LEU A 107 0.44 -15.03 -8.60
C LEU A 107 1.85 -14.61 -9.02
N LYS A 108 2.62 -13.97 -8.14
CA LYS A 108 3.97 -13.50 -8.44
C LYS A 108 5.00 -14.64 -8.50
N ASP A 109 4.71 -15.77 -7.86
CA ASP A 109 5.60 -16.95 -7.79
C ASP A 109 5.40 -17.94 -8.96
N ILE A 110 4.58 -17.59 -9.96
CA ILE A 110 4.29 -18.38 -11.16
C ILE A 110 5.01 -17.77 -12.37
#